data_AF-A0A519KM47-F1
#
_entry.id   AF-A0A519KM47-F1
#
_cell.length_a   1.000
_cell.length_b   1.000
_cell.length_c   1.000
_cell.angle_alpha   90.00
_cell.angle_beta   90.00
_cell.angle_gamma   90.00
#
_symmetry.space_group_name_H-M   'P 1'
#
loop_
_entity.id
_entity.type
_entity.pdbx_description
1 polymer ?
#
loop_
_entity_poly.entity_id
_entity_poly.type
_entity_poly.pdbx_seq_one_letter_code
_entity_poly.pdbx_strand_id
1 'polypeptide(L)'
;IMDVVKTSGLGRPAAPVAGAWQRAGHADHPDGAGWTMEGMVLPAHDHAAMAGPLSGMVERADAARLPRPYMIAIPAASDTTWTVTAQVKRVQDSRALYIDPSDHRIVADIGFSQFGAGAKAIEWGIYTHQGTQFGAINRWIMLAGCIGIWLLAISGTVMWWTRRPPSLSARRLGAPAAPDGLRLRAAVLGIVVPLGLIYPLTGLSLIAALLADRLLRVAFRSRPATR
;
A
#
# COMPACT_ATOMS: atom_id res chain seq x y z
N ILE A 1 -13.54 1.94 -12.68
CA ILE A 1 -13.28 0.98 -11.57
C ILE A 1 -13.47 1.65 -10.21
N MET A 2 -12.86 2.82 -9.96
CA MET A 2 -12.98 3.51 -8.67
C MET A 2 -14.44 3.91 -8.31
N ASP A 3 -15.23 4.48 -9.23
CA ASP A 3 -16.63 4.87 -8.93
C ASP A 3 -17.58 3.69 -8.68
N VAL A 4 -17.37 2.57 -9.38
CA VAL A 4 -18.17 1.35 -9.22
C VAL A 4 -18.03 0.82 -7.80
N VAL A 5 -16.83 0.92 -7.23
CA VAL A 5 -16.52 0.44 -5.89
C VAL A 5 -17.03 1.39 -4.79
N LYS A 6 -17.08 2.70 -5.07
CA LYS A 6 -17.66 3.73 -4.20
C LYS A 6 -19.17 3.56 -4.00
N THR A 7 -19.89 3.22 -5.06
CA THR A 7 -21.36 3.07 -5.02
C THR A 7 -21.82 1.66 -4.69
N SER A 8 -20.96 0.65 -4.82
CA SER A 8 -21.33 -0.76 -4.61
C SER A 8 -21.23 -1.26 -3.16
N GLY A 9 -20.89 -0.41 -2.19
CA GLY A 9 -20.75 -0.83 -0.79
C GLY A 9 -19.59 -1.81 -0.54
N LEU A 10 -18.60 -1.87 -1.44
CA LEU A 10 -17.43 -2.74 -1.30
C LEU A 10 -16.36 -2.17 -0.35
N GLY A 11 -16.43 -0.87 -0.05
CA GLY A 11 -15.50 -0.15 0.82
C GLY A 11 -15.86 -0.18 2.31
N ARG A 12 -15.21 0.68 3.10
CA ARG A 12 -15.59 0.93 4.50
C ARG A 12 -16.88 1.76 4.57
N PRO A 13 -17.69 1.62 5.63
CA PRO A 13 -18.81 2.53 5.85
C PRO A 13 -18.30 3.96 6.05
N ALA A 14 -19.08 4.94 5.61
CA ALA A 14 -18.73 6.35 5.76
C ALA A 14 -18.69 6.73 7.25
N ALA A 15 -17.66 7.46 7.67
CA ALA A 15 -17.63 8.07 9.00
C ALA A 15 -18.76 9.09 9.12
N PRO A 16 -19.66 9.01 10.12
CA PRO A 16 -20.66 10.03 10.33
C PRO A 16 -19.95 11.30 10.80
N VAL A 17 -20.35 12.43 10.23
CA VAL A 17 -19.93 13.81 10.56
C VAL A 17 -18.51 14.25 10.17
N ALA A 18 -17.89 13.66 9.15
CA ALA A 18 -16.86 14.37 8.38
C ALA A 18 -17.55 15.39 7.43
N GLY A 19 -17.21 16.67 7.51
CA GLY A 19 -17.62 17.66 6.52
C GLY A 19 -17.23 17.23 5.10
N ALA A 20 -17.85 17.81 4.06
CA ALA A 20 -17.62 17.40 2.66
C ALA A 20 -16.14 17.43 2.23
N TRP A 21 -15.34 18.28 2.88
CA TRP A 21 -13.88 18.46 2.70
C TRP A 21 -13.02 17.55 3.59
N GLN A 22 -13.61 16.89 4.59
CA GLN A 22 -12.92 16.02 5.54
C GLN A 22 -13.18 14.53 5.27
N ARG A 23 -14.10 14.23 4.34
CA ARG A 23 -13.97 13.00 3.55
C ARG A 23 -12.68 13.19 2.79
N ALA A 24 -11.77 12.23 2.88
CA ALA A 24 -10.58 12.28 2.06
C ALA A 24 -11.04 12.37 0.58
N GLY A 25 -10.98 13.59 0.03
CA GLY A 25 -11.22 13.89 -1.37
C GLY A 25 -9.89 13.84 -2.09
N HIS A 26 -9.92 13.88 -3.43
CA HIS A 26 -8.75 13.64 -4.29
C HIS A 26 -7.44 14.38 -3.92
N ALA A 27 -7.50 15.47 -3.14
CA ALA A 27 -6.35 16.26 -2.71
C ALA A 27 -5.98 16.17 -1.21
N ASP A 28 -6.81 15.58 -0.35
CA ASP A 28 -6.62 15.56 1.12
C ASP A 28 -6.31 14.14 1.66
N HIS A 29 -5.98 13.21 0.77
CA HIS A 29 -5.45 11.90 1.13
C HIS A 29 -3.95 12.02 1.46
N PRO A 30 -3.41 11.31 2.48
CA PRO A 30 -1.98 11.07 2.57
C PRO A 30 -1.55 10.38 1.29
N ASP A 31 -0.40 10.75 0.73
CA ASP A 31 0.17 10.08 -0.42
C ASP A 31 0.20 8.56 -0.18
N GLY A 32 -0.61 7.82 -0.94
CA GLY A 32 -0.75 6.36 -0.81
C GLY A 32 -1.98 5.84 -0.04
N ALA A 33 -2.91 6.69 0.41
CA ALA A 33 -4.20 6.18 0.89
C ALA A 33 -5.01 5.60 -0.28
N GLY A 34 -5.14 4.27 -0.29
CA GLY A 34 -5.95 3.56 -1.26
C GLY A 34 -7.44 3.86 -1.09
N TRP A 35 -8.21 3.59 -2.15
CA TRP A 35 -9.67 3.77 -2.23
C TRP A 35 -10.47 3.12 -1.08
N THR A 36 -9.91 2.13 -0.38
CA THR A 36 -10.54 1.52 0.81
C THR A 36 -10.50 2.37 2.07
N MET A 37 -9.66 3.40 2.08
CA MET A 37 -9.53 4.36 3.18
C MET A 37 -10.25 5.68 2.88
N GLU A 38 -10.96 5.77 1.74
CA GLU A 38 -11.75 6.93 1.35
C GLU A 38 -12.96 7.07 2.29
N GLY A 39 -13.07 8.23 2.96
CA GLY A 39 -14.06 8.48 4.02
C GLY A 39 -13.58 8.30 5.47
N MET A 40 -12.30 7.99 5.70
CA MET A 40 -11.71 8.09 7.03
C MET A 40 -11.38 9.55 7.38
N VAL A 41 -11.54 9.90 8.66
CA VAL A 41 -11.02 11.14 9.25
C VAL A 41 -9.55 10.89 9.59
N LEU A 42 -8.66 11.71 9.03
CA LEU A 42 -7.23 11.62 9.30
C LEU A 42 -6.84 12.52 10.47
N PRO A 43 -5.82 12.15 11.27
CA PRO A 43 -5.23 13.07 12.23
C PRO A 43 -4.62 14.25 11.46
N ALA A 44 -5.08 15.46 11.73
CA ALA A 44 -4.45 16.67 11.21
C ALA A 44 -3.45 17.21 12.25
N HIS A 45 -2.34 17.75 11.77
CA HIS A 45 -1.21 18.19 12.59
C HIS A 45 -1.38 19.62 13.15
N ASP A 46 -2.49 20.29 12.85
CA ASP A 46 -2.73 21.66 13.30
C ASP A 46 -3.59 21.65 14.58
N HIS A 47 -2.95 21.99 15.70
CA HIS A 47 -3.56 21.96 17.03
C HIS A 47 -4.25 23.28 17.36
N ALA A 48 -5.15 23.75 16.49
CA ALA A 48 -5.94 24.95 16.75
C ALA A 48 -7.27 24.59 17.41
N ALA A 49 -7.44 25.03 18.67
CA ALA A 49 -8.58 24.80 19.57
C ALA A 49 -8.67 23.37 20.16
N MET A 50 -8.35 23.25 21.45
CA MET A 50 -8.57 22.04 22.25
C MET A 50 -10.06 21.67 22.27
N ALA A 51 -10.44 20.71 21.43
CA ALA A 51 -11.77 20.13 21.38
C ALA A 51 -11.98 19.16 22.57
N GLY A 52 -12.18 19.68 23.79
CA GLY A 52 -12.53 18.87 24.97
C GLY A 52 -11.38 18.07 25.62
N PRO A 53 -11.59 17.54 26.84
CA PRO A 53 -10.55 16.83 27.59
C PRO A 53 -10.36 15.38 27.09
N LEU A 54 -9.11 15.01 26.75
CA LEU A 54 -8.72 13.65 26.33
C LEU A 54 -9.19 12.55 27.31
N SER A 55 -9.24 12.86 28.60
CA SER A 55 -9.72 11.93 29.64
C SER A 55 -11.17 11.48 29.41
N GLY A 56 -12.05 12.37 28.90
CA GLY A 56 -13.43 12.01 28.56
C GLY A 56 -13.50 11.01 27.42
N MET A 57 -12.61 11.13 26.43
CA MET A 57 -12.53 10.18 25.31
C MET A 57 -12.03 8.81 25.77
N VAL A 58 -11.06 8.78 26.68
CA VAL A 58 -10.56 7.56 27.32
C VAL A 58 -11.67 6.87 28.11
N GLU A 59 -12.38 7.61 28.96
CA GLU A 59 -13.49 7.07 29.77
C GLU A 59 -14.59 6.50 28.88
N ARG A 60 -14.96 7.20 27.81
CA ARG A 60 -15.94 6.71 26.84
C ARG A 60 -15.48 5.48 26.08
N ALA A 61 -14.22 5.42 25.65
CA ALA A 61 -13.66 4.25 24.97
C ALA A 61 -13.64 3.02 25.89
N ASP A 62 -13.24 3.20 27.15
CA ASP A 62 -13.24 2.14 28.15
C ASP A 62 -14.67 1.69 28.50
N ALA A 63 -15.62 2.63 28.67
CA ALA A 63 -17.03 2.32 28.91
C ALA A 63 -17.67 1.56 27.74
N ALA A 64 -17.28 1.89 26.50
CA ALA A 64 -17.66 1.17 25.29
C ALA A 64 -16.95 -0.18 25.13
N ARG A 65 -16.06 -0.56 26.07
CA ARG A 65 -15.24 -1.78 26.06
C ARG A 65 -14.39 -1.91 24.79
N LEU A 66 -13.82 -0.81 24.32
CA LEU A 66 -12.91 -0.86 23.19
C LEU A 66 -11.62 -1.61 23.58
N PRO A 67 -11.16 -2.60 22.79
CA PRO A 67 -9.94 -3.34 23.11
C PRO A 67 -8.72 -2.43 23.22
N ARG A 68 -7.89 -2.66 24.24
CA ARG A 68 -6.59 -2.02 24.41
C ARG A 68 -5.48 -2.85 23.74
N PRO A 69 -4.41 -2.21 23.20
CA PRO A 69 -4.24 -0.77 23.09
C PRO A 69 -5.15 -0.17 22.01
N TYR A 70 -5.47 1.12 22.12
CA TYR A 70 -6.17 1.88 21.08
C TYR A 70 -5.44 3.20 20.84
N MET A 71 -5.63 3.75 19.64
CA MET A 71 -5.10 5.05 19.22
C MET A 71 -6.25 6.07 19.27
N ILE A 72 -5.97 7.26 19.79
CA ILE A 72 -6.91 8.39 19.76
C ILE A 72 -6.36 9.42 18.77
N ALA A 73 -7.13 9.75 17.74
CA ALA A 73 -6.83 10.83 16.81
C ALA A 73 -7.60 12.08 17.24
N ILE A 74 -6.86 13.17 17.46
CA ILE A 74 -7.39 14.48 17.85
C ILE A 74 -7.88 15.19 16.58
N PRO A 75 -9.13 15.67 16.54
CA PRO A 75 -9.61 16.45 15.40
C PRO A 75 -8.93 17.83 15.36
N ALA A 76 -8.65 18.34 14.15
CA ALA A 76 -8.07 19.67 13.98
C ALA A 76 -9.10 20.81 13.96
N ALA A 77 -10.38 20.48 13.86
CA ALA A 77 -11.48 21.44 13.91
C ALA A 77 -12.43 21.07 15.06
N SER A 78 -12.96 22.10 15.73
CA SER A 78 -13.82 21.96 16.91
C SER A 78 -15.21 21.40 16.60
N ASP A 79 -15.61 21.34 15.33
CA ASP A 79 -16.87 20.80 14.84
C ASP A 79 -16.80 19.32 14.44
N THR A 80 -15.65 18.67 14.64
CA THR A 80 -15.37 17.32 14.14
C THR A 80 -15.22 16.32 15.29
N THR A 81 -15.65 15.07 15.05
CA THR A 81 -15.54 14.00 16.05
C THR A 81 -14.11 13.53 16.27
N TRP A 82 -13.79 13.18 17.51
CA TRP A 82 -12.63 12.40 17.87
C TRP A 82 -12.75 10.97 17.35
N THR A 83 -11.65 10.42 16.85
CA THR A 83 -11.61 9.03 16.38
C THR A 83 -10.78 8.17 17.33
N VAL A 84 -11.36 7.10 17.86
CA VAL A 84 -10.67 6.14 18.72
C VAL A 84 -10.65 4.77 18.06
N THR A 85 -9.48 4.29 17.67
CA THR A 85 -9.32 3.07 16.87
C THR A 85 -8.56 2.00 17.64
N ALA A 86 -9.17 0.83 17.83
CA ALA A 86 -8.53 -0.31 18.47
C ALA A 86 -7.32 -0.80 17.66
N GLN A 87 -6.20 -1.06 18.35
CA GLN A 87 -4.99 -1.64 17.78
C GLN A 87 -5.00 -3.15 18.05
N VAL A 88 -5.55 -3.89 17.09
CA VAL A 88 -5.81 -5.32 17.25
C VAL A 88 -4.76 -6.15 16.51
N LYS A 89 -4.71 -7.45 16.82
CA LYS A 89 -3.83 -8.40 16.11
C LYS A 89 -4.55 -9.11 14.97
N ARG A 90 -5.86 -9.24 15.09
CA ARG A 90 -6.73 -9.90 14.12
C ARG A 90 -7.71 -8.91 13.55
N VAL A 91 -7.88 -8.94 12.24
CA VAL A 91 -8.75 -8.01 11.52
C VAL A 91 -10.20 -8.05 12.03
N GLN A 92 -10.67 -9.21 12.51
CA GLN A 92 -12.02 -9.41 13.03
C GLN A 92 -12.35 -8.54 14.24
N ASP A 93 -11.33 -8.19 15.02
CA ASP A 93 -11.49 -7.40 16.24
C ASP A 93 -11.40 -5.89 15.94
N SER A 94 -11.24 -5.50 14.67
CA SER A 94 -11.11 -4.10 14.27
C SER A 94 -12.38 -3.34 14.61
N ARG A 95 -12.21 -2.27 15.39
CA ARG A 95 -13.30 -1.39 15.82
C ARG A 95 -12.79 0.03 15.98
N ALA A 96 -13.58 0.99 15.51
CA ALA A 96 -13.32 2.42 15.60
C ALA A 96 -14.56 3.14 16.12
N LEU A 97 -14.37 4.00 17.13
CA LEU A 97 -15.39 4.84 17.72
C LEU A 97 -15.21 6.27 17.26
N TYR A 98 -16.29 6.94 16.92
CA TYR A 98 -16.34 8.36 16.60
C TYR A 98 -17.10 9.05 17.72
N ILE A 99 -16.45 9.97 18.44
CA ILE A 99 -16.98 10.59 19.66
C ILE A 99 -17.07 12.10 19.45
N ASP A 100 -18.21 12.68 19.76
CA ASP A 100 -18.41 14.13 19.69
C ASP A 100 -17.63 14.85 20.80
N PRO A 101 -16.86 15.90 20.48
CA PRO A 101 -16.07 16.64 21.47
C PRO A 101 -16.90 17.41 22.50
N SER A 102 -18.15 17.76 22.19
CA SER A 102 -18.98 18.65 23.01
C SER A 102 -19.76 17.92 24.10
N ASP A 103 -20.41 16.81 23.77
CA ASP A 103 -21.26 16.02 24.69
C ASP A 103 -20.68 14.63 25.03
N HIS A 104 -19.52 14.29 24.45
CA HIS A 104 -18.85 13.00 24.58
C HIS A 104 -19.74 11.80 24.18
N ARG A 105 -20.71 12.02 23.28
CA ARG A 105 -21.58 10.97 22.76
C ARG A 105 -20.88 10.21 21.64
N ILE A 106 -21.08 8.90 21.60
CA ILE A 106 -20.63 8.07 20.49
C ILE A 106 -21.55 8.33 19.30
N VAL A 107 -21.00 8.94 18.25
CA VAL A 107 -21.69 9.26 16.99
C VAL A 107 -21.66 8.06 16.05
N ALA A 108 -20.56 7.30 16.05
CA ALA A 108 -20.45 6.03 15.34
C ALA A 108 -19.64 5.00 16.11
N ASP A 109 -20.03 3.74 15.92
CA ASP A 109 -19.27 2.57 16.33
C ASP A 109 -19.13 1.64 15.12
N ILE A 110 -17.94 1.68 14.52
CA ILE A 110 -17.66 0.99 13.27
C ILE A 110 -16.77 -0.22 13.52
N GLY A 111 -17.31 -1.41 13.26
CA GLY A 111 -16.61 -2.68 13.40
C GLY A 111 -16.33 -3.37 12.06
N PHE A 112 -15.43 -4.35 12.07
CA PHE A 112 -15.08 -5.15 10.88
C PHE A 112 -16.29 -5.80 10.19
N SER A 113 -17.33 -6.19 10.96
CA SER A 113 -18.56 -6.78 10.41
C SER A 113 -19.26 -5.86 9.41
N GLN A 114 -19.17 -4.54 9.61
CA GLN A 114 -19.79 -3.51 8.77
C GLN A 114 -18.98 -3.16 7.52
N PHE A 115 -17.75 -3.71 7.37
CA PHE A 115 -16.95 -3.46 6.18
C PHE A 115 -17.52 -4.21 4.98
N GLY A 116 -17.49 -3.55 3.81
CA GLY A 116 -17.77 -4.18 2.53
C GLY A 116 -16.74 -5.26 2.19
N ALA A 117 -17.10 -6.17 1.26
CA ALA A 117 -16.26 -7.32 0.94
C ALA A 117 -14.85 -6.92 0.43
N GLY A 118 -14.73 -5.82 -0.31
CA GLY A 118 -13.44 -5.30 -0.78
C GLY A 118 -12.58 -4.77 0.37
N ALA A 119 -13.15 -3.96 1.26
CA ALA A 119 -12.49 -3.49 2.46
C ALA A 119 -12.08 -4.64 3.38
N LYS A 120 -12.93 -5.66 3.55
CA LYS A 120 -12.59 -6.87 4.31
C LYS A 120 -11.40 -7.61 3.71
N ALA A 121 -11.38 -7.79 2.39
CA ALA A 121 -10.28 -8.49 1.71
C ALA A 121 -8.95 -7.74 1.85
N ILE A 122 -8.97 -6.41 1.67
CA ILE A 122 -7.77 -5.58 1.78
C ILE A 122 -7.26 -5.53 3.21
N GLU A 123 -8.15 -5.29 4.18
CA GLU A 123 -7.78 -5.28 5.59
C GLU A 123 -7.22 -6.64 6.02
N TRP A 124 -7.88 -7.74 5.65
CA TRP A 124 -7.34 -9.06 5.90
C TRP A 124 -5.95 -9.25 5.26
N GLY A 125 -5.74 -8.73 4.06
CA GLY A 125 -4.44 -8.69 3.38
C GLY A 125 -3.39 -7.90 4.18
N ILE A 126 -3.73 -6.74 4.72
CA ILE A 126 -2.83 -5.89 5.53
C ILE A 126 -2.40 -6.64 6.80
N TYR A 127 -3.35 -7.15 7.59
CA TYR A 127 -3.03 -7.88 8.83
C TYR A 127 -2.28 -9.19 8.56
N THR A 128 -2.55 -9.83 7.42
CA THR A 128 -1.79 -11.00 6.98
C THR A 128 -0.36 -10.60 6.61
N HIS A 129 -0.18 -9.54 5.83
CA HIS A 129 1.14 -9.03 5.43
C HIS A 129 1.98 -8.55 6.63
N GLN A 130 1.37 -7.86 7.60
CA GLN A 130 2.02 -7.44 8.84
C GLN A 130 2.41 -8.61 9.75
N GLY A 131 1.96 -9.84 9.45
CA GLY A 131 2.33 -11.01 10.25
C GLY A 131 1.55 -11.16 11.55
N THR A 132 0.43 -10.44 11.75
CA THR A 132 -0.33 -10.47 13.00
C THR A 132 -1.55 -11.40 12.95
N GLN A 133 -2.16 -11.54 11.76
CA GLN A 133 -3.44 -12.26 11.58
C GLN A 133 -3.41 -13.71 12.10
N PHE A 134 -2.39 -14.49 11.71
CA PHE A 134 -2.22 -15.88 12.14
C PHE A 134 -1.05 -16.07 13.13
N GLY A 135 -0.52 -14.99 13.70
CA GLY A 135 0.59 -15.06 14.66
C GLY A 135 1.89 -15.60 14.05
N ALA A 136 2.57 -16.52 14.75
CA ALA A 136 3.92 -16.96 14.39
C ALA A 136 4.01 -17.64 13.02
N ILE A 137 3.03 -18.48 12.66
CA ILE A 137 3.04 -19.17 11.36
C ILE A 137 3.01 -18.16 10.19
N ASN A 138 2.25 -17.07 10.36
CA ASN A 138 2.19 -15.99 9.37
C ASN A 138 3.57 -15.38 9.14
N ARG A 139 4.28 -15.07 10.23
CA ARG A 139 5.61 -14.46 10.19
C ARG A 139 6.63 -15.37 9.52
N TRP A 140 6.59 -16.68 9.79
CA TRP A 140 7.46 -17.65 9.14
C TRP A 140 7.22 -17.74 7.64
N ILE A 141 5.95 -17.74 7.20
CA ILE A 141 5.60 -17.73 5.77
C ILE A 141 6.09 -16.44 5.11
N MET A 142 5.86 -15.27 5.74
CA MET A 142 6.34 -14.00 5.22
C MET A 142 7.88 -13.95 5.15
N LEU A 143 8.56 -14.45 6.18
CA LEU A 143 10.04 -14.53 6.19
C LEU A 143 10.55 -15.43 5.08
N ALA A 144 9.92 -16.59 4.86
CA ALA A 144 10.28 -17.49 3.76
C ALA A 144 10.12 -16.80 2.39
N GLY A 145 9.04 -16.02 2.21
CA GLY A 145 8.85 -15.18 1.03
C GLY A 145 9.98 -14.16 0.84
N CYS A 146 10.36 -13.44 1.90
CA CYS A 146 11.48 -12.49 1.86
C CYS A 146 12.81 -13.17 1.48
N ILE A 147 13.11 -14.33 2.07
CA ILE A 147 14.29 -15.12 1.73
C ILE A 147 14.24 -15.57 0.26
N GLY A 148 13.07 -15.99 -0.23
CA GLY A 148 12.87 -16.34 -1.63
C GLY A 148 13.20 -15.18 -2.59
N ILE A 149 12.74 -13.96 -2.27
CA ILE A 149 13.06 -12.76 -3.05
C ILE A 149 14.56 -12.49 -3.05
N TRP A 150 15.23 -12.62 -1.89
CA TRP A 150 16.68 -12.48 -1.80
C TRP A 150 17.40 -13.50 -2.67
N LEU A 151 17.01 -14.77 -2.59
CA LEU A 151 17.60 -15.85 -3.41
C LEU A 151 17.37 -15.59 -4.90
N LEU A 152 16.20 -15.11 -5.30
CA LEU A 152 15.90 -14.74 -6.70
C LEU A 152 16.78 -13.57 -7.16
N ALA A 153 16.93 -12.51 -6.36
CA ALA A 153 17.77 -11.36 -6.70
C ALA A 153 19.26 -11.73 -6.80
N ILE A 154 19.77 -12.49 -5.82
CA ILE A 154 21.15 -12.96 -5.78
C ILE A 154 21.41 -13.91 -6.96
N SER A 155 20.55 -14.91 -7.17
CA SER A 155 20.71 -15.87 -8.28
C SER A 155 20.62 -15.19 -9.64
N GLY A 156 19.72 -14.22 -9.84
CA GLY A 156 19.66 -13.42 -11.06
C GLY A 156 20.95 -12.65 -11.33
N THR A 157 21.52 -12.03 -10.28
CA THR A 157 22.80 -11.31 -10.36
C THR A 157 23.96 -12.27 -10.66
N VAL A 158 24.03 -13.41 -9.98
CA VAL A 158 25.04 -14.45 -10.22
C VAL A 158 24.92 -15.01 -11.63
N MET A 159 23.70 -15.32 -12.09
CA MET A 159 23.47 -15.78 -13.47
C MET A 159 23.91 -14.75 -14.49
N TRP A 160 23.63 -13.46 -14.25
CA TRP A 160 24.13 -12.39 -15.12
C TRP A 160 25.66 -12.35 -15.13
N TRP A 161 26.30 -12.43 -13.97
CA TRP A 161 27.77 -12.40 -13.86
C TRP A 161 28.43 -13.59 -14.57
N THR A 162 27.86 -14.79 -14.43
CA THR A 162 28.37 -16.02 -15.04
C THR A 162 28.10 -16.07 -16.55
N ARG A 163 27.00 -15.49 -17.04
CA ARG A 163 26.61 -15.51 -18.46
C ARG A 163 27.03 -14.27 -19.25
N ARG A 164 27.74 -13.32 -18.63
CA ARG A 164 28.21 -12.12 -19.32
C ARG A 164 29.21 -12.50 -20.43
N PRO A 165 28.99 -12.08 -21.69
CA PRO A 165 29.95 -12.32 -22.76
C PRO A 165 31.33 -11.73 -22.45
N PRO A 166 32.44 -12.41 -22.76
CA PRO A 166 33.80 -11.85 -22.60
C PRO A 166 34.01 -10.55 -23.41
N SER A 167 33.20 -10.32 -24.45
CA SER A 167 33.23 -9.12 -25.28
C SER A 167 32.63 -7.87 -24.61
N LEU A 168 31.88 -8.03 -23.51
CA LEU A 168 31.53 -6.91 -22.64
C LEU A 168 32.75 -6.60 -21.77
N SER A 169 33.50 -5.55 -22.12
CA SER A 169 34.54 -4.97 -21.25
C SER A 169 33.99 -4.79 -19.83
N ALA A 170 34.84 -4.90 -18.79
CA ALA A 170 34.48 -4.60 -17.40
C ALA A 170 33.81 -3.22 -17.21
N ARG A 171 33.91 -2.33 -18.20
CA ARG A 171 33.31 -0.99 -18.25
C ARG A 171 31.97 -0.90 -19.00
N ARG A 172 31.51 -1.98 -19.65
CA ARG A 172 30.24 -2.01 -20.40
C ARG A 172 29.18 -2.80 -19.63
N LEU A 173 28.22 -2.07 -19.07
CA LEU A 173 26.96 -2.63 -18.55
C LEU A 173 26.06 -2.98 -19.75
N GLY A 174 25.55 -4.21 -19.80
CA GLY A 174 24.67 -4.64 -20.89
C GLY A 174 24.02 -5.99 -20.62
N ALA A 175 22.79 -6.16 -21.08
CA ALA A 175 22.11 -7.45 -21.04
C ALA A 175 22.82 -8.46 -21.96
N PRO A 176 22.98 -9.74 -21.54
CA PRO A 176 23.42 -10.83 -22.42
C PRO A 176 22.55 -10.93 -23.67
N ALA A 177 23.09 -11.50 -24.75
CA ALA A 177 22.33 -11.71 -25.97
C ALA A 177 21.06 -12.52 -25.66
N ALA A 178 19.91 -12.04 -26.16
CA ALA A 178 18.64 -12.71 -25.95
C ALA A 178 18.71 -14.12 -26.56
N PRO A 179 18.23 -15.17 -25.87
CA PRO A 179 18.23 -16.51 -26.43
C PRO A 179 17.44 -16.56 -27.74
N ASP A 180 17.91 -17.38 -28.68
CA ASP A 180 17.24 -17.60 -29.95
C ASP A 180 16.02 -18.51 -29.74
N GLY A 181 14.84 -18.00 -30.07
CA GLY A 181 13.59 -18.77 -29.97
C GLY A 181 12.34 -17.90 -29.82
N LEU A 182 11.45 -17.98 -30.83
CA LEU A 182 10.17 -17.26 -30.83
C LEU A 182 9.28 -17.67 -29.63
N ARG A 183 9.33 -18.96 -29.24
CA ARG A 183 8.54 -19.50 -28.11
C ARG A 183 8.92 -18.88 -26.77
N LEU A 184 10.21 -18.76 -26.47
CA LEU A 184 10.67 -18.17 -25.22
C LEU A 184 10.35 -16.68 -25.14
N ARG A 185 10.52 -15.95 -26.26
CA ARG A 185 10.15 -14.52 -26.34
C ARG A 185 8.65 -14.32 -26.15
N ALA A 186 7.82 -15.14 -26.79
CA ALA A 186 6.37 -15.09 -26.62
C ALA A 186 5.96 -15.41 -25.17
N ALA A 187 6.57 -16.39 -24.52
CA ALA A 187 6.30 -16.72 -23.13
C ALA A 187 6.64 -15.55 -22.18
N VAL A 188 7.81 -14.92 -22.35
CA VAL A 188 8.21 -13.77 -21.54
C VAL A 188 7.27 -12.58 -21.76
N LEU A 189 6.95 -12.24 -23.01
CA LEU A 189 6.03 -11.15 -23.31
C LEU A 189 4.61 -11.44 -22.80
N GLY A 190 4.15 -12.69 -22.90
CA GLY A 190 2.87 -13.13 -22.36
C GLY A 190 2.75 -12.98 -20.84
N ILE A 191 3.87 -12.95 -20.12
CA ILE A 191 3.91 -12.67 -18.67
C ILE A 191 4.05 -11.16 -18.41
N VAL A 192 4.99 -10.51 -19.08
CA VAL A 192 5.37 -9.12 -18.81
C VAL A 192 4.26 -8.14 -19.20
N VAL A 193 3.59 -8.34 -20.35
CA VAL A 193 2.58 -7.38 -20.84
C VAL A 193 1.37 -7.31 -19.90
N PRO A 194 0.72 -8.43 -19.50
CA PRO A 194 -0.38 -8.37 -18.55
C PRO A 194 0.04 -7.77 -17.20
N LEU A 195 1.21 -8.13 -16.68
CA LEU A 195 1.73 -7.56 -15.43
C LEU A 195 1.98 -6.05 -15.54
N GLY A 196 2.56 -5.59 -16.65
CA GLY A 196 2.80 -4.16 -16.89
C GLY A 196 1.51 -3.36 -17.05
N LEU A 197 0.44 -3.98 -17.55
CA LEU A 197 -0.89 -3.36 -17.63
C LEU A 197 -1.58 -3.29 -16.26
N ILE A 198 -1.45 -4.35 -15.45
CA ILE A 198 -2.00 -4.38 -14.08
C ILE A 198 -1.22 -3.45 -13.15
N TYR A 199 0.11 -3.37 -13.33
CA TYR A 199 1.03 -2.55 -12.54
C TYR A 199 1.71 -1.50 -13.44
N PRO A 200 1.01 -0.39 -13.77
CA PRO A 200 1.46 0.56 -14.78
C PRO A 200 2.83 1.18 -14.47
N LEU A 201 3.15 1.40 -13.19
CA LEU A 201 4.44 1.95 -12.80
C LEU A 201 5.59 0.97 -13.08
N THR A 202 5.35 -0.33 -12.91
CA THR A 202 6.30 -1.39 -13.30
C THR A 202 6.42 -1.48 -14.82
N GLY A 203 5.31 -1.38 -15.56
CA GLY A 203 5.36 -1.32 -17.02
C GLY A 203 6.18 -0.14 -17.54
N LEU A 204 5.95 1.05 -16.98
CA LEU A 204 6.67 2.27 -17.32
C LEU A 204 8.16 2.20 -16.96
N SER A 205 8.52 1.61 -15.81
CA SER A 205 9.94 1.47 -15.44
C SER A 205 10.70 0.53 -16.40
N LEU A 206 10.05 -0.53 -16.89
CA LEU A 206 10.61 -1.41 -17.92
C LEU A 206 10.80 -0.67 -19.25
N ILE A 207 9.83 0.14 -19.67
CA ILE A 207 9.94 0.98 -20.88
C ILE A 207 11.10 1.97 -20.73
N ALA A 208 11.20 2.65 -19.58
CA ALA A 208 12.28 3.59 -19.29
C ALA A 208 13.66 2.91 -19.33
N ALA A 209 13.79 1.71 -18.74
CA ALA A 209 15.01 0.92 -18.79
C ALA A 209 15.39 0.52 -20.23
N LEU A 210 14.41 0.12 -21.05
CA LEU A 210 14.63 -0.19 -22.47
C LEU A 210 15.09 1.03 -23.27
N LEU A 211 14.47 2.20 -23.04
CA LEU A 211 14.89 3.45 -23.69
C LEU A 211 16.31 3.84 -23.29
N ALA A 212 16.64 3.76 -22.00
CA ALA A 212 17.98 4.02 -21.49
C ALA A 212 19.03 3.08 -22.13
N ASP A 213 18.74 1.78 -22.20
CA ASP A 213 19.62 0.79 -22.86
C ASP A 213 19.86 1.14 -24.34
N ARG A 214 18.81 1.54 -25.08
CA ARG A 214 18.94 1.95 -26.49
C ARG A 214 19.77 3.21 -26.66
N LEU A 215 19.53 4.23 -25.84
CA LEU A 215 20.26 5.49 -25.87
C LEU A 215 21.76 5.29 -25.55
N LEU A 216 22.06 4.51 -24.52
CA LEU A 216 23.45 4.20 -24.13
C LEU A 216 24.18 3.40 -25.22
N ARG A 217 23.52 2.43 -25.87
CA ARG A 217 24.12 1.69 -26.99
C ARG A 217 24.47 2.59 -28.18
N VAL A 218 23.62 3.57 -28.48
CA VAL A 218 23.87 4.56 -29.55
C VAL A 218 25.02 5.48 -29.15
N ALA A 219 25.03 6.00 -27.93
CA ALA A 219 26.06 6.93 -27.43
C ALA A 219 27.46 6.29 -27.32
N PHE A 220 27.54 5.01 -26.93
CA PHE A 220 28.80 4.26 -26.76
C PHE A 220 29.15 3.36 -27.96
N ARG A 221 28.60 3.65 -29.13
CA ARG A 221 28.93 2.95 -30.38
C ARG A 221 30.35 3.35 -30.78
N SER A 222 31.31 2.43 -30.67
CA SER A 222 32.70 2.67 -31.06
C SER A 222 32.75 3.11 -32.53
N ARG A 223 33.36 4.27 -32.79
CA ARG A 223 33.71 4.67 -34.17
C ARG A 223 34.55 3.55 -34.79
N PRO A 224 34.22 3.06 -36.00
CA PRO A 224 35.08 2.09 -36.67
C PRO A 224 36.46 2.73 -36.84
N ALA A 225 37.52 2.04 -36.40
CA ALA A 225 38.88 2.45 -36.66
C ALA A 225 39.07 2.43 -38.19
N THR A 226 39.12 3.61 -38.79
CA THR A 226 39.53 3.77 -40.19
C THR A 226 40.98 3.31 -40.29
N ARG A 227 41.19 2.33 -41.18
CA ARG A 227 42.45 1.65 -41.44
C ARG A 227 43.43 2.54 -42.20
#